data_AF-Q39623-F1
#
_entry.id   AF-Q39623-F1
#
_cell.length_a   1.000
_cell.length_b   1.000
_cell.length_c   1.000
_cell.angle_alpha   90.00
_cell.angle_beta   90.00
_cell.angle_gamma   90.00
#
_symmetry.space_group_name_H-M   'P 1'
#
loop_
_entity.id
_entity.type
_entity.pdbx_description
1 polymer ?
#
loop_
_entity_poly.entity_id
_entity_poly.type
_entity_poly.pdbx_seq_one_letter_code
_entity_poly.pdbx_strand_id
1 'polypeptide(L)'
;MCSNDVCSEDSCWICLAGAESGPLERPCRCPRSVHLSCLGRWQLQQAGRSEEQRCRFCTCVLPPLEDSLLPPHLAPVAAAVTPYMAVVYQGEHYKIPVRPGLEGMAEFRARVKCLFGLPHDSDFQVSFECAAPTSGEKLTLRGMGCFNAAASCAAISAAKRAAGEDGGFEWSEAQQQAQQAAQ
;
A
#
# COMPACT_ATOMS: atom_id res chain seq x y z
N MET A 1 4.33 -31.21 -41.62
CA MET A 1 3.58 -29.94 -41.57
C MET A 1 3.22 -29.69 -40.12
N CYS A 2 4.05 -28.93 -39.41
CA CYS A 2 3.87 -28.64 -37.99
C CYS A 2 3.58 -27.14 -37.89
N SER A 3 2.31 -26.76 -37.89
CA SER A 3 1.90 -25.38 -37.65
C SER A 3 0.58 -25.39 -36.93
N ASN A 4 0.68 -25.56 -35.61
CA ASN A 4 -0.31 -25.09 -34.64
C ASN A 4 0.49 -24.64 -33.40
N ASP A 5 1.45 -23.73 -33.61
CA ASP A 5 1.92 -22.88 -32.54
C ASP A 5 0.81 -21.85 -32.30
N VAL A 6 -0.06 -22.15 -31.35
CA VAL A 6 -0.87 -21.12 -30.71
C VAL A 6 0.14 -20.22 -30.05
N CYS A 7 0.43 -19.05 -30.64
CA CYS A 7 1.16 -17.98 -29.97
C CYS A 7 0.41 -17.69 -28.68
N SER A 8 0.82 -18.29 -27.57
CA SER A 8 0.30 -17.99 -26.25
C SER A 8 0.62 -16.52 -26.03
N GLU A 9 -0.35 -15.64 -26.23
CA GLU A 9 -0.22 -14.22 -25.94
C GLU A 9 0.23 -14.11 -24.48
N ASP A 10 1.36 -13.43 -24.26
CA ASP A 10 1.91 -13.22 -22.93
C ASP A 10 0.79 -12.60 -22.08
N SER A 11 0.45 -13.24 -20.96
CA SER A 11 -0.63 -12.81 -20.07
C SER A 11 -0.09 -12.51 -18.68
N CYS A 12 -0.76 -11.61 -17.98
CA CYS A 12 -0.45 -11.26 -16.61
C CYS A 12 -0.72 -12.45 -15.69
N TRP A 13 0.29 -12.92 -14.95
CA TRP A 13 0.11 -14.08 -14.07
C TRP A 13 -0.82 -13.83 -12.86
N ILE A 14 -1.20 -12.57 -12.60
CA ILE A 14 -2.09 -12.18 -11.50
C ILE A 14 -3.55 -12.11 -11.96
N CYS A 15 -3.84 -11.34 -13.01
CA CYS A 15 -5.22 -11.12 -13.48
C CYS A 15 -5.60 -11.95 -14.72
N LEU A 16 -4.64 -12.66 -15.31
CA LEU A 16 -4.77 -13.47 -16.53
C LEU A 16 -5.14 -12.69 -17.81
N ALA A 17 -5.19 -11.36 -17.75
CA ALA A 17 -5.40 -10.49 -18.90
C ALA A 17 -4.09 -10.20 -19.66
N GLY A 18 -4.19 -9.87 -20.94
CA GLY A 18 -3.07 -9.55 -21.80
C GLY A 18 -2.67 -8.07 -21.75
N ALA A 19 -1.97 -7.61 -22.80
CA ALA A 19 -1.48 -6.24 -22.93
C ALA A 19 -2.61 -5.19 -23.08
N GLU A 20 -3.84 -5.62 -23.38
CA GLU A 20 -5.02 -4.76 -23.47
C GLU A 20 -5.40 -4.12 -22.13
N SER A 21 -5.02 -4.74 -21.02
CA SER A 21 -5.24 -4.22 -19.65
C SER A 21 -4.08 -3.37 -19.13
N GLY A 22 -3.04 -3.15 -19.93
CA GLY A 22 -1.85 -2.37 -19.60
C GLY A 22 -0.56 -3.06 -20.05
N PRO A 23 0.59 -2.35 -19.96
CA PRO A 23 1.88 -2.91 -20.33
C PRO A 23 2.24 -4.10 -19.42
N LEU A 24 2.75 -5.16 -20.05
CA LEU A 24 3.25 -6.35 -19.37
C LEU A 24 4.76 -6.25 -19.18
N GLU A 25 5.21 -6.53 -17.96
CA GLU A 25 6.62 -6.47 -17.58
C GLU A 25 7.10 -7.76 -16.95
N ARG A 26 8.42 -7.94 -16.92
CA ARG A 26 9.12 -9.04 -16.25
C ARG A 26 10.01 -8.48 -15.16
N PRO A 27 9.47 -8.16 -13.97
CA PRO A 27 10.19 -7.47 -12.89
C PRO A 27 11.31 -8.33 -12.26
N CYS A 28 11.42 -9.60 -12.65
CA CYS A 28 12.41 -10.53 -12.15
C CYS A 28 12.74 -11.59 -13.21
N ARG A 29 13.66 -12.51 -12.88
CA ARG A 29 14.13 -13.58 -13.78
C ARG A 29 13.12 -14.70 -14.02
N CYS A 30 11.92 -14.63 -13.45
CA CYS A 30 10.90 -15.64 -13.68
C CYS A 30 10.31 -15.49 -15.08
N PRO A 31 9.90 -16.58 -15.75
CA PRO A 31 9.36 -16.54 -17.11
C PRO A 31 7.90 -16.07 -17.15
N ARG A 32 7.48 -15.18 -16.23
CA ARG A 32 6.09 -14.74 -16.08
C ARG A 32 6.00 -13.23 -16.24
N SER A 33 5.06 -12.80 -17.07
CA SER A 33 4.76 -11.39 -17.33
C SER A 33 3.65 -10.89 -16.40
N VAL A 34 3.68 -9.62 -16.01
CA VAL A 34 2.74 -9.02 -15.06
C VAL A 34 2.49 -7.55 -15.37
N HIS A 35 1.28 -7.04 -15.11
CA HIS A 35 1.07 -5.59 -15.06
C HIS A 35 1.65 -5.00 -13.78
N LEU A 36 2.33 -3.86 -13.85
CA LEU A 36 2.87 -3.18 -12.66
C LEU A 36 1.81 -2.90 -11.59
N SER A 37 0.61 -2.46 -12.00
CA SER A 37 -0.50 -2.21 -11.07
C SER A 37 -1.00 -3.48 -10.37
N CYS A 38 -0.98 -4.63 -11.07
CA CYS A 38 -1.31 -5.92 -10.47
C CYS A 38 -0.22 -6.36 -9.50
N LEU A 39 1.05 -6.18 -9.86
CA LEU A 39 2.19 -6.45 -8.98
C LEU A 39 2.09 -5.64 -7.69
N GLY A 40 1.87 -4.33 -7.80
CA GLY A 40 1.73 -3.44 -6.65
C GLY A 40 0.58 -3.85 -5.71
N ARG A 41 -0.56 -4.27 -6.27
CA ARG A 41 -1.68 -4.78 -5.47
C ARG A 41 -1.35 -6.08 -4.75
N TRP A 42 -0.65 -6.99 -5.43
CA TRP A 42 -0.18 -8.22 -4.81
C TRP A 42 0.87 -7.94 -3.72
N GLN A 43 1.78 -6.99 -3.94
CA GLN A 43 2.76 -6.55 -2.92
C GLN A 43 2.05 -6.02 -1.67
N LEU A 44 0.98 -5.21 -1.82
CA LEU A 44 0.16 -4.77 -0.69
C LEU A 44 -0.44 -5.93 0.10
N GLN A 45 -0.91 -6.99 -0.57
CA GLN A 45 -1.42 -8.19 0.10
C GLN A 45 -0.32 -8.97 0.84
N GLN A 46 0.93 -8.79 0.45
CA GLN A 46 2.10 -9.37 1.10
C GLN A 46 2.78 -8.42 2.09
N ALA A 47 2.18 -7.27 2.41
CA ALA A 47 2.79 -6.27 3.29
C ALA A 47 3.34 -6.89 4.58
N GLY A 48 4.55 -6.49 4.95
CA GLY A 48 5.26 -7.02 6.11
C GLY A 48 5.88 -8.42 5.93
N ARG A 49 5.81 -9.00 4.71
CA ARG A 49 6.47 -10.25 4.35
C ARG A 49 7.60 -10.01 3.36
N SER A 50 8.49 -11.00 3.21
CA SER A 50 9.59 -10.92 2.24
C SER A 50 9.09 -10.72 0.81
N GLU A 51 7.94 -11.30 0.50
CA GLU A 51 7.28 -11.31 -0.79
C GLU A 51 6.79 -9.92 -1.23
N GLU A 52 6.62 -8.99 -0.29
CA GLU A 52 6.34 -7.58 -0.62
C GLU A 52 7.46 -6.99 -1.49
N GLN A 53 8.72 -7.35 -1.21
CA GLN A 53 9.91 -6.72 -1.78
C GLN A 53 10.75 -7.68 -2.63
N ARG A 54 10.47 -8.98 -2.58
CA ARG A 54 11.27 -10.02 -3.26
C ARG A 54 10.39 -11.07 -3.92
N CYS A 55 10.81 -11.52 -5.09
CA CYS A 55 10.15 -12.63 -5.77
C CYS A 55 10.26 -13.92 -4.93
N ARG A 56 9.13 -14.57 -4.62
CA ARG A 56 9.10 -15.84 -3.87
C ARG A 56 9.87 -16.98 -4.54
N PHE A 57 10.11 -16.91 -5.85
CA PHE A 57 10.71 -17.99 -6.62
C PHE A 57 12.21 -17.76 -6.87
N CYS A 58 12.58 -16.60 -7.41
CA CYS A 58 13.97 -16.30 -7.75
C CYS A 58 14.66 -15.34 -6.77
N THR A 59 13.96 -14.84 -5.76
CA THR A 59 14.46 -13.95 -4.68
C THR A 59 14.97 -12.57 -5.12
N CYS A 60 14.91 -12.27 -6.43
CA CYS A 60 15.19 -10.95 -6.97
C CYS A 60 14.33 -9.90 -6.27
N VAL A 61 14.93 -8.73 -6.05
CA VAL A 61 14.24 -7.54 -5.55
C VAL A 61 13.22 -7.12 -6.60
N LEU A 62 11.97 -6.96 -6.17
CA LEU A 62 10.89 -6.45 -7.00
C LEU A 62 10.93 -4.92 -7.02
N PRO A 63 10.32 -4.27 -8.03
CA PRO A 63 10.12 -2.83 -8.02
C PRO A 63 9.49 -2.35 -6.71
N PRO A 64 9.90 -1.18 -6.19
CA PRO A 64 9.24 -0.51 -5.09
C PRO A 64 7.72 -0.38 -5.31
N LEU A 65 6.99 -0.28 -4.21
CA LEU A 65 5.55 -0.21 -4.23
C LEU A 65 5.06 1.08 -4.92
N GLU A 66 5.81 2.17 -4.73
CA GLU A 66 5.56 3.47 -5.35
C GLU A 66 5.62 3.35 -6.87
N ASP A 67 6.65 2.71 -7.42
CA ASP A 67 6.82 2.52 -8.87
C ASP A 67 5.67 1.69 -9.47
N SER A 68 5.07 0.81 -8.67
CA SER A 68 3.98 -0.08 -9.10
C SER A 68 2.58 0.52 -8.95
N LEU A 69 2.38 1.42 -7.98
CA LEU A 69 1.05 1.92 -7.58
C LEU A 69 0.84 3.42 -7.76
N LEU A 70 1.89 4.22 -7.85
CA LEU A 70 1.80 5.67 -8.07
C LEU A 70 1.65 5.95 -9.57
N PRO A 71 0.52 6.51 -10.02
CA PRO A 71 0.41 7.00 -11.39
C PRO A 71 1.52 8.00 -11.71
N PRO A 72 2.22 7.91 -12.87
CA PRO A 72 3.37 8.75 -13.18
C PRO A 72 3.11 10.26 -13.08
N HIS A 73 1.90 10.70 -13.44
CA HIS A 73 1.52 12.12 -13.37
C HIS A 73 1.36 12.64 -11.93
N LEU A 74 1.16 11.76 -10.95
CA LEU A 74 1.07 12.12 -9.53
C LEU A 74 2.42 12.16 -8.83
N ALA A 75 3.50 11.66 -9.43
CA ALA A 75 4.83 11.67 -8.83
C ALA A 75 5.32 13.05 -8.33
N PRO A 76 5.23 14.15 -9.10
CA PRO A 76 5.66 15.46 -8.61
C PRO A 76 4.78 15.96 -7.46
N VAL A 77 3.49 15.65 -7.48
CA VAL A 77 2.54 16.02 -6.41
C VAL A 77 2.84 15.22 -5.14
N ALA A 78 3.07 13.91 -5.27
CA ALA A 78 3.41 13.02 -4.16
C ALA A 78 4.69 13.46 -3.44
N ALA A 79 5.68 13.97 -4.16
CA ALA A 79 6.91 14.50 -3.59
C ALA A 79 6.71 15.84 -2.84
N ALA A 80 5.68 16.61 -3.19
CA ALA A 80 5.40 17.93 -2.61
C ALA A 80 4.41 17.89 -1.42
N VAL A 81 3.69 16.78 -1.22
CA VAL A 81 2.70 16.65 -0.15
C VAL A 81 3.26 15.88 1.05
N THR A 82 2.85 16.29 2.25
CA THR A 82 3.11 15.50 3.47
C THR A 82 1.90 14.60 3.74
N PRO A 83 2.04 13.26 3.70
CA PRO A 83 0.95 12.37 4.05
C PRO A 83 0.78 12.26 5.56
N TYR A 84 -0.47 11.99 5.98
CA TYR A 84 -0.85 11.84 7.38
C TYR A 84 -1.62 10.54 7.58
N MET A 85 -1.45 9.92 8.74
CA MET A 85 -2.31 8.85 9.25
C MET A 85 -3.10 9.35 10.46
N ALA A 86 -4.40 9.05 10.48
CA ALA A 86 -5.19 9.17 11.70
C ALA A 86 -4.93 7.92 12.55
N VAL A 87 -4.44 8.10 13.77
CA VAL A 87 -4.24 7.03 14.74
C VAL A 87 -5.27 7.18 15.83
N VAL A 88 -5.96 6.10 16.17
CA VAL A 88 -7.02 6.06 17.19
C VAL A 88 -6.65 5.03 18.24
N TYR A 89 -6.71 5.41 19.52
CA TYR A 89 -6.47 4.52 20.64
C TYR A 89 -7.21 5.03 21.87
N GLN A 90 -8.01 4.16 22.50
CA GLN A 90 -8.82 4.47 23.70
C GLN A 90 -9.71 5.72 23.56
N GLY A 91 -10.26 5.96 22.36
CA GLY A 91 -11.13 7.13 22.08
C GLY A 91 -10.37 8.41 21.71
N GLU A 92 -9.07 8.47 22.00
CA GLU A 92 -8.19 9.56 21.56
C GLU A 92 -7.80 9.36 20.09
N HIS A 93 -7.67 10.46 19.34
CA HIS A 93 -7.28 10.42 17.95
C HIS A 93 -6.31 11.55 17.59
N TYR A 94 -5.25 11.19 16.84
CA TYR A 94 -4.24 12.15 16.38
C TYR A 94 -3.92 11.94 14.92
N LYS A 95 -3.70 13.05 14.19
CA LYS A 95 -3.16 13.03 12.84
C LYS A 95 -1.64 13.11 12.92
N ILE A 96 -0.96 12.06 12.49
CA ILE A 96 0.50 11.94 12.55
C ILE A 96 1.05 12.00 11.13
N PRO A 97 2.00 12.91 10.82
CA PRO A 97 2.69 12.90 9.53
C PRO A 97 3.50 11.61 9.40
N VAL A 98 3.50 11.01 8.21
CA VAL A 98 4.18 9.75 7.94
C VAL A 98 5.12 9.87 6.76
N ARG A 99 6.21 9.10 6.79
CA ARG A 99 7.18 8.96 5.71
C ARG A 99 7.56 7.49 5.61
N PRO A 100 7.60 6.88 4.41
CA PRO A 100 8.11 5.52 4.26
C PRO A 100 9.58 5.40 4.70
N GLY A 101 10.00 4.19 5.07
CA GLY A 101 11.37 3.87 5.44
C GLY A 101 11.60 3.72 6.94
N LEU A 102 12.81 3.27 7.30
CA LEU A 102 13.18 2.93 8.68
C LEU A 102 13.07 4.13 9.64
N GLU A 103 13.53 5.30 9.21
CA GLU A 103 13.45 6.53 10.00
C GLU A 103 12.01 6.95 10.24
N GLY A 104 11.19 7.00 9.18
CA GLY A 104 9.79 7.40 9.29
C GLY A 104 8.97 6.43 10.16
N MET A 105 9.29 5.14 10.13
CA MET A 105 8.70 4.14 11.03
C MET A 105 9.09 4.40 12.49
N ALA A 106 10.37 4.70 12.75
CA ALA A 106 10.85 5.00 14.10
C ALA A 106 10.22 6.29 14.65
N GLU A 107 10.14 7.33 13.82
CA GLU A 107 9.46 8.60 14.15
C GLU A 107 7.98 8.38 14.44
N PHE A 108 7.27 7.64 13.58
CA PHE A 108 5.87 7.29 13.79
C PHE A 108 5.67 6.55 15.12
N ARG A 109 6.49 5.53 15.37
CA ARG A 109 6.43 4.73 16.61
C ARG A 109 6.66 5.60 17.85
N ALA A 110 7.69 6.45 17.83
CA ALA A 110 7.98 7.36 18.93
C ALA A 110 6.85 8.36 19.16
N ARG A 111 6.26 8.90 18.08
CA ARG A 111 5.15 9.84 18.15
C ARG A 111 3.89 9.21 18.73
N VAL A 112 3.51 8.00 18.29
CA VAL A 112 2.38 7.25 18.86
C VAL A 112 2.59 7.03 20.35
N LYS A 113 3.77 6.56 20.77
CA LYS A 113 4.05 6.36 22.20
C LYS A 113 3.92 7.64 23.01
N CYS A 114 4.48 8.74 22.51
CA CYS A 114 4.42 10.04 23.17
C CYS A 114 2.98 10.56 23.30
N LEU A 115 2.21 10.53 22.21
CA LEU A 115 0.85 11.09 22.17
C LEU A 115 -0.15 10.29 23.01
N PHE A 116 -0.03 8.96 23.04
CA PHE A 116 -0.94 8.08 23.78
C PHE A 116 -0.39 7.66 25.15
N GLY A 117 0.73 8.25 25.61
CA GLY A 117 1.32 7.93 26.92
C GLY A 117 1.75 6.48 27.08
N LEU A 118 2.13 5.80 26.00
CA LEU A 118 2.55 4.39 26.05
C LEU A 118 3.98 4.28 26.58
N PRO A 119 4.30 3.25 27.41
CA PRO A 119 5.65 3.03 27.90
C PRO A 119 6.72 2.97 26.78
N HIS A 120 7.87 3.60 27.01
CA HIS A 120 8.96 3.61 26.03
C HIS A 120 9.47 2.21 25.69
N ASP A 121 9.42 1.27 26.63
CA ASP A 121 9.94 -0.09 26.45
C ASP A 121 8.88 -1.09 25.98
N SER A 122 7.62 -0.68 25.77
CA SER A 122 6.58 -1.59 25.27
C SER A 122 6.53 -1.66 23.74
N ASP A 123 6.16 -2.83 23.24
CA ASP A 123 5.62 -2.97 21.89
C ASP A 123 4.12 -2.65 21.90
N PHE A 124 3.61 -2.15 20.77
CA PHE A 124 2.18 -2.02 20.53
C PHE A 124 1.82 -2.65 19.20
N GLN A 125 0.63 -3.24 19.14
CA GLN A 125 0.07 -3.75 17.90
C GLN A 125 -0.69 -2.62 17.20
N VAL A 126 -0.52 -2.53 15.89
CA VAL A 126 -1.20 -1.55 15.03
C VAL A 126 -1.90 -2.29 13.90
N SER A 127 -3.06 -1.80 13.50
CA SER A 127 -3.71 -2.18 12.24
C SER A 127 -3.89 -0.92 11.42
N PHE A 128 -3.41 -0.93 10.18
CA PHE A 128 -3.54 0.16 9.24
C PHE A 128 -4.74 -0.10 8.33
N GLU A 129 -5.61 0.90 8.22
CA GLU A 129 -6.74 0.88 7.30
C GLU A 129 -6.50 1.90 6.21
N CYS A 130 -6.51 1.46 4.95
CA CYS A 130 -6.31 2.34 3.80
C CYS A 130 -7.14 1.88 2.59
N ALA A 131 -7.40 2.77 1.65
CA ALA A 131 -7.96 2.41 0.35
C ALA A 131 -6.84 1.98 -0.60
N ALA A 132 -7.04 0.88 -1.33
CA ALA A 132 -6.11 0.40 -2.34
C ALA A 132 -5.95 1.47 -3.45
N PRO A 133 -4.73 1.92 -3.77
CA PRO A 133 -4.52 3.02 -4.72
C PRO A 133 -5.14 2.83 -6.10
N THR A 134 -5.24 1.59 -6.58
CA THR A 134 -5.74 1.29 -7.93
C THR A 134 -7.23 0.98 -7.99
N SER A 135 -7.84 0.49 -6.91
CA SER A 135 -9.24 0.01 -6.91
C SER A 135 -10.15 0.74 -5.93
N GLY A 136 -9.61 1.49 -4.98
CA GLY A 136 -10.38 2.09 -3.88
C GLY A 136 -10.85 1.09 -2.81
N GLU A 137 -10.55 -0.20 -2.97
CA GLU A 137 -10.95 -1.25 -2.04
C GLU A 137 -10.34 -1.03 -0.65
N LYS A 138 -11.12 -1.23 0.41
CA LYS A 138 -10.64 -1.10 1.79
C LYS A 138 -9.68 -2.25 2.12
N LEU A 139 -8.46 -1.90 2.52
CA LEU A 139 -7.42 -2.82 2.97
C LEU A 139 -7.20 -2.66 4.48
N THR A 140 -6.97 -3.78 5.17
CA THR A 140 -6.55 -3.82 6.57
C THR A 140 -5.21 -4.53 6.68
N LEU A 141 -4.14 -3.77 6.92
CA LEU A 141 -2.78 -4.29 7.06
C LEU A 141 -2.42 -4.39 8.55
N ARG A 142 -2.06 -5.58 9.02
CA ARG A 142 -1.87 -5.83 10.46
C ARG A 142 -0.38 -5.89 10.82
N GLY A 143 -0.03 -5.26 11.94
CA GLY A 143 1.32 -5.26 12.49
C GLY A 143 2.19 -4.15 11.94
N MET A 144 3.21 -3.78 12.73
CA MET A 144 4.13 -2.68 12.39
C MET A 144 4.95 -2.94 11.12
N GLY A 145 5.18 -4.21 10.75
CA GLY A 145 5.86 -4.56 9.51
C GLY A 145 5.17 -4.04 8.25
N CYS A 146 3.87 -3.73 8.33
CA CYS A 146 3.10 -3.15 7.22
C CYS A 146 3.20 -1.62 7.11
N PHE A 147 3.98 -0.96 7.97
CA PHE A 147 4.05 0.50 8.05
C PHE A 147 4.41 1.13 6.70
N ASN A 148 5.41 0.60 5.98
CA ASN A 148 5.84 1.18 4.71
C ASN A 148 4.72 1.12 3.67
N ALA A 149 4.09 -0.03 3.49
CA ALA A 149 2.95 -0.19 2.60
C ALA A 149 1.80 0.78 2.94
N ALA A 150 1.48 0.93 4.22
CA ALA A 150 0.46 1.88 4.68
C ALA A 150 0.86 3.34 4.40
N ALA A 151 2.13 3.70 4.61
CA ALA A 151 2.67 5.03 4.35
C ALA A 151 2.65 5.37 2.86
N SER A 152 3.00 4.41 1.99
CA SER A 152 2.91 4.58 0.54
C SER A 152 1.46 4.76 0.08
N CYS A 153 0.51 4.01 0.63
CA CYS A 153 -0.92 4.24 0.40
C CYS A 153 -1.33 5.66 0.82
N ALA A 154 -0.93 6.11 2.01
CA ALA A 154 -1.22 7.45 2.50
C ALA A 154 -0.62 8.55 1.60
N ALA A 155 0.60 8.34 1.09
CA ALA A 155 1.26 9.23 0.13
C ALA A 155 0.48 9.34 -1.18
N ILE A 156 0.08 8.20 -1.77
CA ILE A 156 -0.69 8.19 -3.02
C ILE A 156 -2.06 8.84 -2.82
N SER A 157 -2.76 8.54 -1.71
CA SER A 157 -4.03 9.17 -1.37
C SER A 157 -3.90 10.68 -1.13
N ALA A 158 -2.80 11.15 -0.51
CA ALA A 158 -2.53 12.57 -0.36
C ALA A 158 -2.28 13.24 -1.72
N ALA A 159 -1.52 12.59 -2.60
CA ALA A 159 -1.23 13.10 -3.95
C ALA A 159 -2.50 13.23 -4.79
N LYS A 160 -3.37 12.20 -4.79
CA LYS A 160 -4.67 12.24 -5.48
C LYS A 160 -5.55 13.39 -5.00
N ARG A 161 -5.62 13.59 -3.68
CA ARG A 161 -6.38 14.72 -3.09
C ARG A 161 -5.84 16.07 -3.51
N ALA A 162 -4.52 16.24 -3.48
CA ALA A 162 -3.88 17.49 -3.91
C ALA A 162 -4.06 17.75 -5.41
N ALA A 163 -4.16 16.71 -6.23
CA ALA A 163 -4.44 16.80 -7.66
C ALA A 163 -5.94 16.96 -8.01
N GLY A 164 -6.85 16.87 -7.03
CA GLY A 164 -8.30 16.93 -7.25
C GLY A 164 -8.91 15.65 -7.83
N GLU A 165 -8.19 14.52 -7.78
CA GLU A 165 -8.62 13.21 -8.29
C GLU A 165 -9.31 12.35 -7.22
N ASP A 166 -9.87 12.97 -6.18
CA ASP A 166 -10.32 12.22 -5.00
C ASP A 166 -11.56 11.36 -5.30
N GLY A 167 -11.38 10.04 -5.15
CA GLY A 167 -12.45 9.05 -5.09
C GLY A 167 -13.02 8.87 -3.67
N GLY A 168 -12.72 9.78 -2.75
CA GLY A 168 -13.37 9.95 -1.46
C GLY A 168 -13.31 8.72 -0.55
N PHE A 169 -12.18 8.50 0.12
CA PHE A 169 -12.24 7.73 1.37
C PHE A 169 -12.73 8.65 2.49
N GLU A 170 -14.05 8.79 2.59
CA GLU A 170 -14.69 9.42 3.74
C GLU A 170 -14.65 8.45 4.93
N TRP A 171 -13.99 8.88 6.01
CA TRP A 171 -14.27 8.32 7.32
C TRP A 171 -15.72 8.67 7.66
N SER A 172 -16.64 7.70 7.59
CA SER A 172 -18.00 7.95 8.03
C SER A 172 -18.02 8.01 9.56
N GLU A 173 -18.53 9.11 10.11
CA GLU A 173 -18.83 9.27 11.54
C GLU A 173 -19.74 8.13 12.06
N ALA A 174 -20.46 7.45 11.17
CA ALA A 174 -21.24 6.24 11.46
C ALA A 174 -20.39 5.05 11.96
N GLN A 175 -19.13 4.91 11.52
CA GLN A 175 -18.22 3.87 12.06
C GLN A 175 -17.75 4.19 13.48
N GLN A 176 -17.73 5.47 13.84
CA GLN A 176 -17.42 5.97 15.19
C GLN A 176 -18.49 5.58 16.21
N GLN A 177 -19.76 5.55 15.81
CA GLN A 177 -20.89 5.18 16.68
C GLN A 177 -21.07 3.66 16.82
N ALA A 178 -20.79 2.88 15.77
CA ALA A 178 -20.98 1.42 15.80
C ALA A 178 -20.02 0.69 16.76
N GLN A 179 -18.84 1.24 17.06
CA GLN A 179 -17.90 0.68 18.04
C GLN A 179 -18.17 1.12 19.48
N GLN A 180 -18.88 2.23 19.70
CA GLN A 180 -19.30 2.66 21.03
C GLN A 180 -20.51 1.87 21.56
N ALA A 181 -21.29 1.23 20.69
CA ALA A 181 -22.49 0.45 21.07
C ALA A 181 -22.21 -1.04 21.36
N ALA A 182 -20.95 -1.49 21.28
CA ALA A 182 -20.56 -2.89 21.52
C ALA A 182 -19.81 -3.10 22.85
N GLN A 183 -19.86 -2.12 23.77
CA GLN A 183 -19.42 -2.22 25.16
C GLN A 183 -20.65 -2.23 26.08
#